data_AF-A0A7Y2D346-F1
#
_entry.id   AF-A0A7Y2D346-F1
#
_cell.length_a   1.000
_cell.length_b   1.000
_cell.length_c   1.000
_cell.angle_alpha   90.00
_cell.angle_beta   90.00
_cell.angle_gamma   90.00
#
_symmetry.space_group_name_H-M   'P 1'
#
loop_
_entity.id
_entity.type
_entity.pdbx_description
1 polymer ?
#
loop_
_entity_poly.entity_id
_entity_poly.type
_entity_poly.pdbx_seq_one_letter_code
_entity_poly.pdbx_strand_id
1 'polypeptide(L)'
;MMRNVRIILVLTFLLTVAACSGPGKVKTPLETLQEYANASKNKDLTKMKLLLTEATLKLHADQAKAQNVTLDEIIQRETFFSPEQRVFSYRNETIDGDRATVDVKNNFGGWDQIILLKEGGVWKIDKKGTAQQMIEQSESDMKDLDDQIDAGRITDEQLDQLDLNGTPGLKPATPMSNDNPEDKGILDPRNGQPSPSPSDLGRPPIQQ
;
A
#
# COMPACT_ATOMS: atom_id res chain seq x y z
N MET A 1 -31.91 -35.37 48.81
CA MET A 1 -32.11 -34.43 47.68
C MET A 1 -30.84 -34.08 46.87
N MET A 2 -29.62 -34.41 47.31
CA MET A 2 -28.38 -34.00 46.60
C MET A 2 -27.80 -35.01 45.59
N ARG A 3 -28.38 -36.21 45.45
CA ARG A 3 -27.85 -37.27 44.57
C ARG A 3 -28.29 -37.18 43.12
N ASN A 4 -29.35 -36.43 42.83
CA ASN A 4 -29.95 -36.32 41.49
C ASN A 4 -29.48 -35.06 40.75
N VAL A 5 -28.86 -34.10 41.45
CA VAL A 5 -28.32 -32.85 40.87
C VAL A 5 -27.02 -33.11 40.10
N ARG A 6 -26.21 -34.10 40.50
CA ARG A 6 -24.97 -34.46 39.80
C ARG A 6 -25.20 -35.10 38.44
N ILE A 7 -26.34 -35.78 38.24
CA ILE A 7 -26.70 -36.40 36.94
C ILE A 7 -27.18 -35.32 35.96
N ILE A 8 -27.90 -34.30 36.45
CA ILE A 8 -28.37 -33.18 35.62
C ILE A 8 -27.21 -32.28 35.17
N LEU A 9 -26.17 -32.12 36.00
CA LEU A 9 -24.99 -31.30 35.68
C LEU A 9 -24.04 -31.96 34.66
N VAL A 10 -24.04 -33.29 34.55
CA VAL A 10 -23.25 -34.01 33.53
C VAL A 10 -24.00 -34.07 32.19
N LEU A 11 -25.34 -34.04 32.21
CA LEU A 11 -26.15 -34.06 30.98
C LEU A 11 -26.18 -32.72 30.23
N THR A 12 -26.02 -31.59 30.93
CA THR A 12 -25.94 -30.24 30.30
C THR A 12 -24.57 -29.89 29.74
N PHE A 13 -23.50 -30.57 30.16
CA PHE A 13 -22.15 -30.37 29.61
C PHE A 13 -21.91 -31.12 28.27
N LEU A 14 -22.81 -32.05 27.90
CA LEU A 14 -22.69 -32.84 26.68
C LEU A 14 -23.43 -32.26 25.46
N LEU A 15 -24.20 -31.18 25.63
CA LEU A 15 -25.05 -30.60 24.58
C LEU A 15 -24.49 -29.34 23.92
N THR A 16 -23.30 -28.86 24.30
CA THR A 16 -22.69 -27.64 23.73
C THR A 16 -21.79 -27.87 22.52
N VAL A 17 -21.57 -29.11 22.09
CA VAL A 17 -20.66 -29.41 20.96
C VAL A 17 -21.38 -29.44 19.59
N ALA A 18 -22.69 -29.22 19.55
CA ALA A 18 -23.48 -29.25 18.31
C ALA A 18 -23.80 -27.86 17.73
N ALA A 19 -23.10 -26.80 18.16
CA ALA A 19 -23.04 -25.56 17.37
C ALA A 19 -21.92 -25.68 16.33
N CYS A 20 -21.95 -26.76 15.54
CA CYS A 20 -21.22 -26.81 14.28
C CYS A 20 -21.83 -25.73 13.39
N SER A 21 -21.10 -24.64 13.27
CA SER A 21 -21.05 -23.75 12.11
C SER A 21 -21.59 -24.48 10.87
N GLY A 22 -22.86 -24.20 10.53
CA GLY A 22 -23.38 -24.55 9.21
C GLY A 22 -22.42 -23.97 8.16
N PRO A 23 -22.23 -24.64 7.01
CA PRO A 23 -21.31 -24.17 5.99
C PRO A 23 -21.79 -22.82 5.48
N GLY A 24 -21.32 -21.75 6.12
CA GLY A 24 -21.46 -20.40 5.61
C GLY A 24 -20.85 -20.43 4.23
N LYS A 25 -21.61 -19.97 3.23
CA LYS A 25 -21.14 -19.88 1.85
C LYS A 25 -19.74 -19.26 1.88
N VAL A 26 -18.73 -20.07 1.54
CA VAL A 26 -17.34 -19.58 1.44
C VAL A 26 -17.36 -18.52 0.35
N LYS A 27 -16.99 -17.30 0.70
CA LYS A 27 -16.94 -16.18 -0.23
C LYS A 27 -15.93 -16.50 -1.33
N THR A 28 -16.18 -16.02 -2.53
CA THR A 28 -15.18 -16.01 -3.61
C THR A 28 -14.12 -14.92 -3.35
N PRO A 29 -12.94 -14.99 -3.97
CA PRO A 29 -11.93 -13.93 -3.86
C PRO A 29 -12.50 -12.55 -4.20
N LEU A 30 -13.29 -12.46 -5.28
CA LEU A 30 -14.00 -11.24 -5.65
C LEU A 30 -14.99 -10.75 -4.58
N GLU A 31 -15.80 -11.64 -4.01
CA GLU A 31 -16.73 -11.27 -2.92
C GLU A 31 -15.96 -10.74 -1.69
N THR A 32 -14.79 -11.30 -1.38
CA THR A 32 -13.89 -10.81 -0.32
C THR A 32 -13.39 -9.39 -0.60
N LEU A 33 -12.98 -9.09 -1.85
CA LEU A 33 -12.55 -7.73 -2.23
C LEU A 33 -13.67 -6.71 -2.09
N GLN A 34 -14.87 -7.05 -2.58
CA GLN A 34 -16.05 -6.19 -2.46
C GLN A 34 -16.41 -5.93 -1.00
N GLU A 35 -16.29 -6.96 -0.16
CA GLU A 35 -16.53 -6.84 1.27
C GLU A 35 -15.50 -5.94 1.96
N TYR A 36 -14.22 -6.04 1.59
CA TYR A 36 -13.18 -5.17 2.10
C TYR A 36 -13.40 -3.71 1.65
N ALA A 37 -13.77 -3.48 0.40
CA ALA A 37 -14.10 -2.14 -0.10
C ALA A 37 -15.26 -1.51 0.68
N ASN A 38 -16.31 -2.30 0.96
CA ASN A 38 -17.42 -1.87 1.80
C ASN A 38 -16.99 -1.59 3.25
N ALA A 39 -16.14 -2.43 3.83
CA ALA A 39 -15.61 -2.22 5.18
C ALA A 39 -14.77 -0.93 5.25
N SER A 40 -13.92 -0.69 4.26
CA SER A 40 -13.12 0.53 4.12
C SER A 40 -13.99 1.78 4.05
N LYS A 41 -15.04 1.76 3.21
CA LYS A 41 -15.99 2.88 3.07
C LYS A 41 -16.71 3.19 4.38
N ASN A 42 -17.10 2.14 5.11
CA ASN A 42 -17.82 2.27 6.38
C ASN A 42 -16.88 2.45 7.59
N LYS A 43 -15.56 2.55 7.38
CA LYS A 43 -14.53 2.61 8.43
C LYS A 43 -14.63 1.45 9.42
N ASP A 44 -15.06 0.28 8.96
CA ASP A 44 -15.14 -0.94 9.75
C ASP A 44 -13.77 -1.62 9.83
N LEU A 45 -12.91 -1.09 10.69
CA LEU A 45 -11.51 -1.54 10.84
C LEU A 45 -11.42 -2.98 11.33
N THR A 46 -12.38 -3.44 12.14
CA THR A 46 -12.45 -4.83 12.59
C THR A 46 -12.62 -5.78 11.41
N LYS A 47 -13.55 -5.44 10.51
CA LYS A 47 -13.80 -6.22 9.31
C LYS A 47 -12.67 -6.11 8.29
N MET A 48 -12.08 -4.93 8.13
CA MET A 48 -10.88 -4.77 7.30
C MET A 48 -9.77 -5.68 7.81
N LYS A 49 -9.45 -5.65 9.11
CA LYS A 49 -8.44 -6.53 9.73
C LYS A 49 -8.69 -8.01 9.46
N LEU A 50 -9.94 -8.46 9.58
CA LEU A 50 -10.32 -9.85 9.37
C LEU A 50 -10.09 -10.34 7.93
N LEU A 51 -10.20 -9.43 6.96
CA LEU A 51 -10.07 -9.71 5.53
C LEU A 51 -8.63 -9.56 5.01
N LEU A 52 -7.66 -9.26 5.87
CA LEU A 52 -6.23 -9.19 5.53
C LEU A 52 -5.50 -10.46 5.98
N THR A 53 -4.52 -10.89 5.20
CA THR A 53 -3.64 -12.00 5.58
C THR A 53 -2.85 -11.70 6.84
N GLU A 54 -2.44 -12.74 7.57
CA GLU A 54 -1.58 -12.57 8.74
C GLU A 54 -0.27 -11.86 8.38
N ALA A 55 0.30 -12.20 7.23
CA ALA A 55 1.52 -11.57 6.70
C ALA A 55 1.33 -10.06 6.48
N THR A 56 0.18 -9.62 5.95
CA THR A 56 -0.15 -8.20 5.79
C THR A 56 -0.32 -7.51 7.15
N LEU A 57 -1.05 -8.13 8.08
CA LEU A 57 -1.25 -7.56 9.42
C LEU A 57 0.08 -7.38 10.16
N LYS A 58 1.00 -8.35 10.03
CA LYS A 58 2.34 -8.26 10.60
C LYS A 58 3.13 -7.10 9.99
N LEU A 59 3.12 -6.95 8.66
CA LEU A 59 3.78 -5.84 7.96
C LEU A 59 3.27 -4.49 8.47
N HIS A 60 1.94 -4.30 8.49
CA HIS A 60 1.33 -3.06 8.97
C HIS A 60 1.61 -2.82 10.46
N ALA A 61 1.68 -3.86 11.30
CA ALA A 61 2.00 -3.72 12.71
C ALA A 61 3.45 -3.26 12.92
N ASP A 62 4.38 -3.79 12.13
CA ASP A 62 5.78 -3.40 12.19
C ASP A 62 5.96 -1.97 11.66
N GLN A 63 5.21 -1.56 10.63
CA GLN A 63 5.14 -0.17 10.17
C GLN A 63 4.52 0.78 11.20
N ALA A 64 3.42 0.39 11.84
CA ALA A 64 2.76 1.17 12.88
C ALA A 64 3.73 1.51 14.02
N LYS A 65 4.49 0.50 14.48
CA LYS A 65 5.55 0.67 15.48
C LYS A 65 6.64 1.64 14.99
N ALA A 66 7.11 1.47 13.75
CA ALA A 66 8.14 2.33 13.18
C ALA A 66 7.71 3.80 13.07
N GLN A 67 6.42 4.05 12.82
CA GLN A 67 5.86 5.40 12.69
C GLN A 67 5.26 5.95 13.98
N ASN A 68 5.29 5.18 15.08
CA ASN A 68 4.65 5.52 16.36
C ASN A 68 3.15 5.86 16.20
N VAL A 69 2.45 5.08 15.38
CA VAL A 69 1.00 5.16 15.15
C VAL A 69 0.35 3.81 15.47
N THR A 70 -0.98 3.76 15.43
CA THR A 70 -1.72 2.50 15.65
C THR A 70 -1.79 1.66 14.37
N LEU A 71 -1.94 0.33 14.53
CA LEU A 71 -2.19 -0.58 13.41
C LEU A 71 -3.44 -0.16 12.60
N ASP A 72 -4.45 0.31 13.32
CA ASP A 72 -5.74 0.72 12.76
C ASP A 72 -5.58 1.95 11.84
N GLU A 73 -4.74 2.91 12.21
CA GLU A 73 -4.38 4.05 11.37
C GLU A 73 -3.64 3.62 10.09
N ILE A 74 -2.70 2.67 10.18
CA ILE A 74 -2.01 2.12 9.00
C ILE A 74 -3.00 1.44 8.06
N ILE A 75 -3.85 0.55 8.59
CA ILE A 75 -4.85 -0.19 7.79
C ILE A 75 -5.82 0.76 7.09
N GLN A 76 -6.22 1.84 7.78
CA GLN A 76 -7.10 2.85 7.22
C GLN A 76 -6.43 3.65 6.10
N ARG A 77 -5.17 4.06 6.29
CA ARG A 77 -4.42 4.87 5.33
C ARG A 77 -4.04 4.10 4.07
N GLU A 78 -3.72 2.81 4.20
CA GLU A 78 -3.19 1.98 3.12
C GLU A 78 -4.26 1.17 2.40
N THR A 79 -5.50 1.65 2.37
CA THR A 79 -6.57 0.99 1.63
C THR A 79 -6.35 1.07 0.12
N PHE A 80 -6.65 -0.01 -0.61
CA PHE A 80 -6.60 -0.02 -2.08
C PHE A 80 -7.66 0.88 -2.73
N PHE A 81 -8.65 1.29 -1.94
CA PHE A 81 -9.86 1.92 -2.42
C PHE A 81 -9.89 3.36 -1.94
N SER A 82 -9.90 4.31 -2.88
CA SER A 82 -10.12 5.71 -2.54
C SER A 82 -11.49 5.86 -1.87
N PRO A 83 -11.62 6.65 -0.78
CA PRO A 83 -12.90 6.88 -0.11
C PRO A 83 -13.97 7.49 -1.03
N GLU A 84 -13.55 8.17 -2.10
CA GLU A 84 -14.40 8.79 -3.12
C GLU A 84 -14.89 7.77 -4.17
N GLN A 85 -14.19 6.64 -4.33
CA GLN A 85 -14.47 5.67 -5.39
C GLN A 85 -15.70 4.84 -5.04
N ARG A 86 -16.80 5.09 -5.76
CA ARG A 86 -18.09 4.40 -5.54
C ARG A 86 -18.24 3.10 -6.32
N VAL A 87 -17.50 2.98 -7.43
CA VAL A 87 -17.56 1.85 -8.35
C VAL A 87 -16.15 1.38 -8.62
N PHE A 88 -15.90 0.10 -8.40
CA PHE A 88 -14.63 -0.57 -8.69
C PHE A 88 -14.88 -1.56 -9.82
N SER A 89 -14.13 -1.43 -10.92
CA SER A 89 -14.17 -2.41 -11.99
C SER A 89 -13.17 -3.51 -11.69
N TYR A 90 -13.55 -4.76 -11.96
CA TYR A 90 -12.72 -5.93 -11.76
C TYR A 90 -12.77 -6.82 -13.00
N ARG A 91 -11.70 -7.59 -13.23
CA ARG A 91 -11.61 -8.58 -14.31
C ARG A 91 -10.63 -9.69 -13.95
N ASN A 92 -10.57 -10.71 -14.80
CA ASN A 92 -9.53 -11.75 -14.79
C ASN A 92 -9.32 -12.42 -13.42
N GLU A 93 -10.41 -12.79 -12.72
CA GLU A 93 -10.28 -13.60 -11.51
C GLU A 93 -9.69 -14.97 -11.87
N THR A 94 -8.56 -15.30 -11.24
CA THR A 94 -7.89 -16.59 -11.39
C THR A 94 -7.74 -17.21 -10.02
N ILE A 95 -8.09 -18.49 -9.89
CA ILE A 95 -8.00 -19.25 -8.63
C ILE A 95 -7.09 -20.45 -8.86
N ASP A 96 -6.03 -20.54 -8.07
CA ASP A 96 -5.07 -21.64 -8.05
C ASP A 96 -4.90 -22.17 -6.62
N GLY A 97 -5.71 -23.20 -6.28
CA GLY A 97 -5.74 -23.79 -4.95
C GLY A 97 -6.11 -22.78 -3.86
N ASP A 98 -5.13 -22.46 -3.01
CA ASP A 98 -5.24 -21.51 -1.90
C ASP A 98 -4.74 -20.10 -2.24
N ARG A 99 -4.42 -19.84 -3.51
CA ARG A 99 -4.05 -18.52 -4.03
C ARG A 99 -5.06 -18.07 -5.08
N ALA A 100 -5.35 -16.79 -5.13
CA ALA A 100 -6.15 -16.19 -6.19
C ALA A 100 -5.58 -14.82 -6.57
N THR A 101 -5.85 -14.40 -7.80
CA THR A 101 -5.55 -13.06 -8.30
C THR A 101 -6.79 -12.44 -8.91
N VAL A 102 -6.96 -11.13 -8.74
CA VAL A 102 -8.04 -10.35 -9.34
C VAL A 102 -7.47 -9.02 -9.81
N ASP A 103 -7.69 -8.67 -11.07
CA ASP A 103 -7.31 -7.36 -11.58
C ASP A 103 -8.38 -6.33 -11.19
N VAL A 104 -7.96 -5.24 -10.54
CA VAL A 104 -8.82 -4.16 -10.07
C VAL A 104 -8.42 -2.87 -10.76
N LYS A 105 -9.40 -2.14 -11.28
CA LYS A 105 -9.15 -0.84 -11.91
C LYS A 105 -8.85 0.23 -10.87
N ASN A 106 -7.69 0.87 -11.00
CA ASN A 106 -7.26 1.95 -10.11
C ASN A 106 -7.82 3.31 -10.55
N ASN A 107 -7.61 4.33 -9.72
CA ASN A 107 -8.05 5.71 -9.95
C ASN A 107 -7.34 6.39 -11.13
N PHE A 108 -6.18 5.89 -11.55
CA PHE A 108 -5.44 6.38 -12.72
C PHE A 108 -5.89 5.71 -14.03
N GLY A 109 -6.86 4.80 -13.97
CA GLY A 109 -7.39 4.08 -15.13
C GLY A 109 -6.62 2.81 -15.49
N GLY A 110 -5.52 2.52 -14.80
CA GLY A 110 -4.74 1.28 -14.90
C GLY A 110 -5.42 0.11 -14.17
N TRP A 111 -4.80 -1.06 -14.29
CA TRP A 111 -5.27 -2.29 -13.65
C TRP A 111 -4.20 -2.82 -12.71
N ASP A 112 -4.51 -2.89 -11.43
CA ASP A 112 -3.64 -3.45 -10.41
C ASP A 112 -4.07 -4.88 -10.13
N GLN A 113 -3.13 -5.83 -10.20
CA GLN A 113 -3.41 -7.21 -9.84
C GLN A 113 -3.33 -7.38 -8.32
N ILE A 114 -4.44 -7.74 -7.69
CA ILE A 114 -4.53 -7.97 -6.25
C ILE A 114 -4.44 -9.46 -5.95
N ILE A 115 -3.55 -9.83 -5.03
CA ILE A 115 -3.37 -11.21 -4.58
C ILE A 115 -4.26 -11.49 -3.36
N LEU A 116 -4.91 -12.64 -3.36
CA LEU A 116 -5.62 -13.19 -2.23
C LEU A 116 -5.09 -14.58 -1.88
N LEU A 117 -5.03 -14.86 -0.58
CA LEU A 117 -4.65 -16.16 -0.03
C LEU A 117 -5.77 -16.72 0.82
N LYS A 118 -5.95 -18.04 0.79
CA LYS A 118 -6.93 -18.75 1.60
C LYS A 118 -6.29 -19.19 2.90
N GLU A 119 -6.69 -18.59 4.01
CA GLU A 119 -6.23 -18.94 5.35
C GLU A 119 -7.41 -19.51 6.16
N GLY A 120 -7.28 -20.73 6.67
CA GLY A 120 -8.35 -21.36 7.45
C GLY A 120 -9.66 -21.53 6.66
N GLY A 121 -9.57 -21.72 5.35
CA GLY A 121 -10.73 -21.84 4.46
C GLY A 121 -11.38 -20.52 4.05
N VAL A 122 -10.83 -19.37 4.47
CA VAL A 122 -11.37 -18.04 4.19
C VAL A 122 -10.37 -17.26 3.32
N TRP A 123 -10.86 -16.66 2.24
CA TRP A 123 -10.04 -15.78 1.41
C TRP A 123 -9.75 -14.46 2.12
N LYS A 124 -8.49 -14.04 2.04
CA LYS A 124 -7.97 -12.81 2.61
C LYS A 124 -7.03 -12.13 1.62
N ILE A 125 -6.96 -10.81 1.71
CA ILE A 125 -6.18 -9.98 0.80
C ILE A 125 -4.73 -9.93 1.27
N ASP A 126 -3.81 -10.27 0.38
CA ASP A 126 -2.38 -10.27 0.66
C ASP A 126 -1.71 -9.03 0.07
N LYS A 127 -1.74 -7.93 0.83
CA LYS A 127 -1.11 -6.67 0.39
C LYS A 127 0.40 -6.80 0.31
N LYS A 128 1.00 -7.53 1.25
CA LYS A 128 2.44 -7.77 1.26
C LYS A 128 2.85 -8.50 -0.02
N GLY A 129 2.18 -9.61 -0.34
CA GLY A 129 2.46 -10.35 -1.57
C GLY A 129 2.19 -9.52 -2.82
N THR A 130 1.12 -8.74 -2.83
CA THR A 130 0.78 -7.86 -3.96
C THR A 130 1.87 -6.83 -4.21
N ALA A 131 2.33 -6.13 -3.16
CA ALA A 131 3.42 -5.15 -3.27
C ALA A 131 4.74 -5.80 -3.70
N GLN A 132 5.05 -6.97 -3.15
CA GLN A 132 6.26 -7.72 -3.51
C GLN A 132 6.24 -8.12 -4.99
N GLN A 133 5.11 -8.61 -5.49
CA GLN A 133 4.96 -8.97 -6.92
C GLN A 133 5.12 -7.75 -7.83
N MET A 134 4.62 -6.58 -7.42
CA MET A 134 4.80 -5.33 -8.18
C MET A 134 6.29 -4.93 -8.27
N ILE A 135 7.03 -5.07 -7.17
CA ILE A 135 8.47 -4.77 -7.13
C ILE A 135 9.22 -5.74 -8.04
N GLU A 136 8.96 -7.05 -7.90
CA GLU A 136 9.60 -8.09 -8.71
C GLU A 136 9.32 -7.92 -10.21
N GLN A 137 8.08 -7.57 -10.57
CA GLN A 137 7.74 -7.28 -11.96
C GLN A 137 8.52 -6.07 -12.47
N SER A 138 8.60 -5.00 -11.69
CA SER A 138 9.32 -3.77 -12.07
C SER A 138 10.83 -4.02 -12.24
N GLU A 139 11.43 -4.82 -11.37
CA GLU A 139 12.84 -5.21 -11.46
C GLU A 139 13.11 -6.08 -12.69
N SER A 140 12.21 -7.03 -12.99
CA SER A 140 12.31 -7.86 -14.19
C SER A 140 12.18 -7.02 -15.46
N ASP A 141 11.19 -6.12 -15.52
CA ASP A 141 10.97 -5.26 -16.68
C ASP A 141 12.17 -4.34 -16.92
N MET A 142 12.76 -3.78 -15.84
CA MET A 142 13.96 -2.95 -15.93
C MET A 142 15.15 -3.74 -16.47
N LYS A 143 15.36 -4.97 -15.98
CA LYS A 143 16.42 -5.84 -16.46
C LYS A 143 16.25 -6.19 -17.94
N ASP A 144 15.02 -6.52 -18.36
CA ASP A 144 14.73 -6.85 -19.75
C ASP A 144 14.96 -5.65 -20.68
N LEU A 145 14.76 -4.42 -20.19
CA LEU A 145 15.09 -3.19 -20.92
C LEU A 145 16.61 -3.03 -21.06
N ASP A 146 17.37 -3.19 -19.98
CA ASP A 146 18.83 -3.10 -20.00
C ASP A 146 19.43 -4.13 -20.98
N ASP A 147 18.96 -5.38 -20.94
CA ASP A 147 19.39 -6.43 -21.86
C ASP A 147 19.07 -6.08 -23.33
N GLN A 148 17.98 -5.37 -23.58
CA GLN A 148 17.60 -4.90 -24.93
C GLN A 148 18.46 -3.73 -25.43
N ILE A 149 18.86 -2.82 -24.52
CA ILE A 149 19.78 -1.71 -24.82
C ILE A 149 21.17 -2.27 -25.15
N ASP A 150 21.69 -3.17 -24.31
CA ASP A 150 22.99 -3.81 -24.49
C ASP A 150 23.05 -4.64 -25.79
N ALA A 151 21.94 -5.26 -26.17
CA ALA A 151 21.82 -5.98 -27.43
C ALA A 151 21.73 -5.06 -28.67
N GLY A 152 21.73 -3.73 -28.50
CA GLY A 152 21.57 -2.75 -29.58
C GLY A 152 20.22 -2.83 -30.28
N ARG A 153 19.21 -3.41 -29.61
CA ARG A 153 17.86 -3.63 -30.17
C ARG A 153 16.93 -2.44 -29.95
N ILE A 154 17.31 -1.51 -29.07
CA ILE A 154 16.60 -0.26 -28.80
C ILE A 154 17.63 0.86 -28.97
N THR A 155 17.35 1.83 -29.86
CA THR A 155 18.17 3.04 -29.99
C THR A 155 17.81 4.06 -28.93
N ASP A 156 18.72 4.99 -28.61
CA ASP A 156 18.45 6.11 -27.70
C ASP A 156 17.17 6.92 -28.09
N GLU A 157 16.83 6.95 -29.39
CA GLU A 157 15.60 7.57 -29.92
C GLU A 157 14.32 6.75 -29.69
N GLN A 158 14.42 5.45 -29.45
CA GLN A 158 13.30 4.57 -29.09
C GLN A 158 13.07 4.52 -27.58
N LEU A 159 14.10 4.81 -26.76
CA LEU A 159 13.99 5.00 -25.32
C LEU A 159 13.08 6.19 -24.96
N ASP A 160 13.12 7.28 -25.72
CA ASP A 160 12.21 8.43 -25.57
C ASP A 160 10.75 8.12 -25.95
N GLN A 161 10.50 7.02 -26.67
CA GLN A 161 9.16 6.57 -27.07
C GLN A 161 8.65 5.38 -26.24
N LEU A 162 9.45 4.85 -25.32
CA LEU A 162 9.01 3.93 -24.27
C LEU A 162 8.29 4.73 -23.17
N ASP A 163 7.20 5.37 -23.57
CA ASP A 163 6.18 5.83 -22.65
C ASP A 163 5.62 4.56 -21.99
N LEU A 164 6.07 4.29 -20.77
CA LEU A 164 5.60 3.21 -19.91
C LEU A 164 4.07 3.29 -19.84
N ASN A 165 3.41 2.46 -20.65
CA ASN A 165 1.96 2.40 -20.76
C ASN A 165 1.40 1.85 -19.43
N GLY A 166 1.34 2.72 -18.41
CA GLY A 166 0.90 2.39 -17.06
C GLY A 166 1.21 3.40 -15.95
N THR A 167 2.19 4.31 -16.08
CA THR A 167 2.57 5.21 -14.96
C THR A 167 2.31 6.68 -15.29
N PRO A 168 1.38 7.39 -14.61
CA PRO A 168 1.18 8.82 -14.83
C PRO A 168 2.30 9.64 -14.18
N GLY A 169 3.20 10.15 -15.00
CA GLY A 169 3.72 11.51 -14.89
C GLY A 169 4.82 11.77 -13.86
N LEU A 170 6.07 11.65 -14.32
CA LEU A 170 7.07 12.67 -14.03
C LEU A 170 7.63 13.16 -15.37
N LYS A 171 7.18 14.35 -15.78
CA LYS A 171 7.84 15.10 -16.85
C LYS A 171 9.33 15.25 -16.47
N PRO A 172 10.27 15.14 -17.41
CA PRO A 172 11.63 15.56 -17.17
C PRO A 172 11.60 17.00 -16.67
N ALA A 173 12.21 17.26 -15.51
CA ALA A 173 12.50 18.62 -15.10
C ALA A 173 13.37 19.23 -16.20
N THR A 174 12.81 20.22 -16.90
CA THR A 174 13.56 21.10 -17.79
C THR A 174 14.85 21.53 -17.08
N PRO A 175 16.03 21.49 -17.73
CA PRO A 175 17.22 22.03 -17.12
C PRO A 175 16.95 23.51 -16.82
N MET A 176 17.00 23.88 -15.54
CA MET A 176 16.96 25.28 -15.13
C MET A 176 18.15 25.98 -15.79
N SER A 177 17.89 26.67 -16.90
CA SER A 177 18.78 27.67 -17.48
C SER A 177 19.00 28.72 -16.40
N ASN A 178 20.26 28.87 -15.99
CA ASN A 178 20.68 29.85 -15.01
C ASN A 178 20.81 31.22 -15.71
N ASP A 179 19.67 31.80 -16.08
CA ASP A 179 19.60 33.16 -16.61
C ASP A 179 19.28 34.11 -15.46
N ASN A 180 20.33 34.76 -14.99
CA ASN A 180 20.31 35.89 -14.07
C ASN A 180 19.73 37.13 -14.76
N PRO A 181 18.61 37.71 -14.30
CA PRO A 181 18.21 39.05 -14.67
C PRO A 181 18.51 40.00 -13.51
N GLU A 182 19.34 40.98 -13.83
CA GLU A 182 19.59 42.16 -13.03
C GLU A 182 18.30 42.80 -12.49
N ASP A 183 18.40 43.28 -11.25
CA ASP A 183 17.98 44.61 -10.83
C ASP A 183 16.63 45.13 -11.31
N LYS A 184 15.62 45.12 -10.42
CA LYS A 184 14.84 46.34 -10.08
C LYS A 184 14.37 46.29 -8.63
N GLY A 185 14.92 47.18 -7.83
CA GLY A 185 14.55 47.38 -6.43
C GLY A 185 13.09 47.83 -6.22
N ILE A 186 12.50 47.36 -5.13
CA ILE A 186 11.43 48.04 -4.39
C ILE A 186 11.74 47.89 -2.90
N LEU A 187 11.68 49.03 -2.23
CA LEU A 187 12.03 49.32 -0.84
C LEU A 187 11.04 48.68 0.14
N ASP A 188 11.54 48.13 1.25
CA ASP A 188 10.76 47.97 2.49
C ASP A 188 11.60 48.47 3.69
N PRO A 189 11.09 49.36 4.56
CA PRO A 189 11.88 50.12 5.50
C PRO A 189 11.78 49.51 6.90
N ARG A 190 12.84 48.84 7.36
CA ARG A 190 13.17 48.73 8.80
C ARG A 190 14.48 48.00 9.02
N ASN A 191 15.36 48.64 9.81
CA ASN A 191 16.61 48.15 10.38
C ASN A 191 17.77 47.85 9.42
N GLY A 192 18.55 48.90 9.16
CA GLY A 192 19.85 48.82 8.50
C GLY A 192 20.92 48.15 9.36
N GLN A 193 21.06 46.83 9.22
CA GLN A 193 22.30 46.13 9.51
C GLN A 193 22.61 45.15 8.36
N PRO A 194 23.76 45.27 7.70
CA PRO A 194 24.21 44.25 6.75
C PRO A 194 24.52 42.95 7.48
N SER A 195 24.08 41.83 6.91
CA SER A 195 24.42 40.49 7.39
C SER A 195 25.91 40.21 7.17
N PRO A 196 26.66 39.69 8.15
CA PRO A 196 28.07 39.36 7.97
C PRO A 196 28.23 38.15 7.04
N SER A 197 29.24 38.24 6.15
CA SER A 197 29.58 37.20 5.19
C SER A 197 30.20 35.96 5.86
N PRO A 198 30.07 34.74 5.30
CA PRO A 198 30.47 33.48 5.94
C PRO A 198 31.98 33.24 6.12
N SER A 199 32.83 34.21 5.77
CA SER A 199 34.28 34.03 5.69
C SER A 199 35.04 34.30 7.00
N ASP A 200 34.36 34.68 8.09
CA ASP A 200 35.01 35.17 9.32
C ASP A 200 35.10 34.18 10.50
N LEU A 201 34.78 32.89 10.32
CA LEU A 201 34.80 31.89 11.41
C LEU A 201 36.15 31.16 11.62
N GLY A 202 37.29 31.82 11.33
CA GLY A 202 38.58 31.13 11.19
C GLY A 202 39.81 31.65 11.94
N ARG A 203 39.72 32.60 12.88
CA ARG A 203 40.92 33.04 13.63
C ARG A 203 40.74 33.03 15.15
N PRO A 204 41.61 32.32 15.90
CA PRO A 204 41.65 32.43 17.36
C PRO A 204 42.31 33.76 17.79
N PRO A 205 41.92 34.32 18.95
CA PRO A 205 42.43 35.60 19.41
C PRO A 205 43.87 35.50 19.93
N ILE A 206 44.70 36.47 19.55
CA ILE A 206 46.03 36.71 20.13
C ILE A 206 45.84 37.40 21.49
N GLN A 207 46.43 36.83 22.53
CA GLN A 207 46.53 37.47 23.85
C GLN A 207 47.64 38.52 23.85
N GLN A 208 47.33 39.71 24.36
CA GLN A 208 48.27 40.63 24.99
C GLN A 208 47.70 41.08 26.33
#